data_AF-A0A081P445-F1
#
_entry.id   AF-A0A081P445-F1
#
_cell.length_a   1.000
_cell.length_b   1.000
_cell.length_c   1.000
_cell.angle_alpha   90.00
_cell.angle_beta   90.00
_cell.angle_gamma   90.00
#
_symmetry.space_group_name_H-M   'P 1'
#
loop_
_entity.id
_entity.type
_entity.pdbx_description
1 polymer ?
#
loop_
_entity_poly.entity_id
_entity_poly.type
_entity_poly.pdbx_seq_one_letter_code
_entity_poly.pdbx_strand_id
1 'polypeptide(L)'
;MKYAICQTVKIVDMNEEIIAEVLFDHGEHEAPALTIGCSVVSYQLGLKEFEVVYDKREGKQERFKVIDIEIDLLKKPAITRVFLEPITLIVGQHDIGQL
;
A
#
# COMPACT_ATOMS: atom_id res chain seq x y z
N MET A 1 -18.37 7.11 0.23
CA MET A 1 -17.91 6.84 -1.15
C MET A 1 -17.04 5.60 -1.11
N LYS A 2 -17.06 4.78 -2.16
CA LYS A 2 -16.25 3.56 -2.24
C LYS A 2 -14.93 3.88 -2.93
N TYR A 3 -13.82 3.57 -2.27
CA TYR A 3 -12.47 3.79 -2.80
C TYR A 3 -11.71 2.47 -2.83
N ALA A 4 -10.99 2.20 -3.91
CA ALA A 4 -9.94 1.19 -3.93
C ALA A 4 -8.63 1.87 -3.48
N ILE A 5 -8.04 1.40 -2.39
CA ILE A 5 -6.83 2.01 -1.83
C ILE A 5 -5.62 1.22 -2.32
N CYS A 6 -4.66 1.88 -2.97
CA CYS A 6 -3.48 1.24 -3.54
C CYS A 6 -2.21 1.92 -3.06
N GLN A 7 -1.10 1.19 -3.06
CA GLN A 7 0.21 1.71 -2.69
C GLN A 7 1.29 1.07 -3.54
N THR A 8 2.16 1.89 -4.13
CA THR A 8 3.35 1.38 -4.83
C THR A 8 4.37 0.92 -3.81
N VAL A 9 4.82 -0.32 -3.93
CA VAL A 9 5.80 -0.94 -3.04
C VAL A 9 7.00 -1.38 -3.85
N LYS A 10 8.14 -0.80 -3.52
CA LYS A 10 9.43 -1.14 -4.11
C LYS A 10 10.11 -2.19 -3.25
N ILE A 11 10.45 -3.33 -3.83
CA ILE A 11 11.17 -4.42 -3.15
C ILE A 11 12.63 -4.33 -3.59
N VAL A 12 13.53 -4.21 -2.62
CA VAL A 12 14.97 -4.08 -2.86
C VAL A 12 15.77 -5.10 -2.04
N ASP A 13 16.98 -5.40 -2.49
CA ASP A 13 17.93 -6.19 -1.71
C ASP A 13 18.67 -5.31 -0.66
N MET A 14 19.61 -5.90 0.08
CA MET A 14 20.39 -5.18 1.10
C MET A 14 21.39 -4.16 0.51
N ASN A 15 21.60 -4.16 -0.81
CA ASN A 15 22.45 -3.22 -1.55
C ASN A 15 21.63 -2.14 -2.29
N GLU A 16 20.32 -2.04 -1.99
CA GLU A 16 19.37 -1.13 -2.65
C GLU A 16 19.11 -1.43 -4.14
N GLU A 17 19.49 -2.61 -4.63
CA GLU A 17 19.15 -3.05 -5.98
C GLU A 17 17.67 -3.41 -6.07
N ILE A 18 16.99 -2.93 -7.12
CA ILE A 18 15.57 -3.16 -7.33
C ILE A 18 15.35 -4.61 -7.75
N ILE A 19 14.61 -5.36 -6.93
CA ILE A 19 14.17 -6.71 -7.26
C ILE A 19 12.83 -6.64 -8.00
N ALA A 20 11.89 -5.87 -7.46
CA ALA A 20 10.55 -5.73 -8.01
C ALA A 20 9.90 -4.41 -7.60
N GLU A 21 8.90 -3.99 -8.36
CA GLU A 21 7.96 -2.94 -7.99
C GLU A 21 6.55 -3.47 -8.19
N VAL A 22 5.73 -3.40 -7.15
CA VAL A 22 4.37 -3.96 -7.16
C VAL A 22 3.37 -2.91 -6.69
N LEU A 23 2.16 -2.96 -7.25
CA LEU A 23 1.03 -2.19 -6.75
C LEU A 23 0.29 -3.03 -5.72
N PHE A 24 0.47 -2.72 -4.44
CA PHE A 24 -0.23 -3.38 -3.36
C PHE A 24 -1.66 -2.83 -3.21
N ASP A 25 -2.65 -3.71 -3.19
CA ASP A 25 -4.06 -3.37 -3.03
C ASP A 25 -4.46 -3.53 -1.56
N HIS A 26 -4.76 -2.40 -0.91
CA HIS A 26 -5.26 -2.38 0.47
C HIS A 26 -6.75 -2.76 0.56
N GLY A 27 -7.40 -2.97 -0.58
CA GLY A 27 -8.81 -3.33 -0.73
C GLY A 27 -9.72 -2.14 -0.97
N GLU A 28 -11.02 -2.44 -1.05
CA GLU A 28 -12.06 -1.44 -1.20
C GLU A 28 -12.66 -1.05 0.16
N HIS A 29 -12.74 0.26 0.41
CA HIS A 29 -13.23 0.81 1.67
C HIS A 29 -14.31 1.86 1.43
N GLU A 30 -15.32 1.88 2.29
CA GLU A 30 -16.27 2.98 2.34
C GLU A 30 -15.78 4.06 3.30
N ALA A 31 -15.58 5.27 2.80
CA ALA A 31 -15.06 6.39 3.57
C ALA A 31 -15.73 7.73 3.19
N PRO A 32 -15.59 8.78 4.02
CA PRO A 32 -15.89 10.16 3.64
C PRO A 32 -15.09 10.63 2.41
N ALA A 33 -15.33 11.85 1.94
CA ALA A 33 -14.56 12.43 0.85
C ALA A 33 -13.06 12.48 1.21
N LEU A 34 -12.23 11.77 0.45
CA LEU A 34 -10.76 11.82 0.59
C LEU A 34 -10.22 12.95 -0.30
N THR A 35 -9.12 13.56 0.13
CA THR A 35 -8.44 14.64 -0.61
C THR A 35 -6.94 14.37 -0.60
N ILE A 36 -6.24 14.83 -1.63
CA ILE A 36 -4.78 14.76 -1.66
C ILE A 36 -4.23 15.52 -0.45
N GLY A 37 -3.28 14.90 0.25
CA GLY A 37 -2.70 15.44 1.48
C GLY A 37 -3.39 14.98 2.77
N CYS A 38 -4.55 14.32 2.70
CA CYS A 38 -5.06 13.60 3.86
C CYS A 38 -4.21 12.37 4.16
N SER A 39 -4.49 11.71 5.28
CA SER A 39 -3.81 10.47 5.65
C SER A 39 -4.80 9.37 5.97
N VAL A 40 -4.42 8.15 5.64
CA VAL A 40 -5.07 6.93 6.09
C VAL A 40 -4.18 6.23 7.12
N VAL A 41 -4.77 5.39 7.96
CA VAL A 41 -4.02 4.56 8.90
C VAL A 41 -4.30 3.10 8.54
N SER A 42 -3.23 2.32 8.34
CA SER A 42 -3.31 0.89 8.03
C SER A 42 -2.18 0.15 8.73
N TYR A 43 -2.13 -1.17 8.58
CA TYR A 43 -0.99 -1.95 9.01
C TYR A 43 0.24 -1.62 8.14
N GLN A 44 1.42 -1.67 8.74
CA GLN A 44 2.68 -1.65 7.99
C GLN A 44 2.69 -2.80 6.99
N LEU A 45 3.39 -2.62 5.88
CA LEU A 45 3.63 -3.69 4.93
C LEU A 45 4.98 -4.34 5.24
N GLY A 46 5.06 -5.64 4.98
CA GLY A 46 6.30 -6.41 5.03
C GLY A 46 6.31 -7.47 3.95
N LEU A 47 7.33 -8.32 3.99
CA LEU A 47 7.56 -9.35 2.98
C LEU A 47 7.33 -10.73 3.58
N LYS A 48 6.53 -11.55 2.93
CA LYS A 48 6.52 -12.99 3.16
C LYS A 48 7.10 -13.65 1.92
N GLU A 49 8.35 -14.11 2.03
CA GLU A 49 9.17 -14.47 0.87
C GLU A 49 9.36 -13.26 -0.05
N PHE A 50 8.66 -13.20 -1.19
CA PHE A 50 8.67 -12.05 -2.10
C PHE A 50 7.27 -11.41 -2.27
N GLU A 51 6.30 -11.86 -1.47
CA GLU A 51 4.95 -11.31 -1.48
C GLU A 51 4.84 -10.18 -0.46
N VAL A 52 4.30 -9.04 -0.90
CA VAL A 52 3.98 -7.93 0.00
C VAL A 52 2.72 -8.28 0.79
N VAL A 53 2.82 -8.24 2.11
CA VAL A 53 1.74 -8.59 3.04
C VAL A 53 1.62 -7.57 4.16
N TYR A 54 0.49 -7.58 4.86
CA TYR A 54 0.34 -6.79 6.08
C TYR A 54 1.14 -7.37 7.25
N ASP A 55 1.89 -6.51 7.93
CA ASP A 55 2.46 -6.77 9.25
C ASP A 55 1.43 -6.53 10.34
N LYS A 56 0.76 -7.62 10.76
CA LYS A 56 -0.28 -7.58 11.80
C LYS A 56 0.25 -7.75 13.23
N ARG A 57 1.58 -7.70 13.44
CA ARG A 57 2.15 -7.74 14.79
C ARG A 57 1.73 -6.50 15.58
N GLU A 58 1.72 -6.60 16.91
CA GLU A 58 1.27 -5.49 17.77
C GLU A 58 2.13 -4.23 17.54
N GLY A 59 1.47 -3.07 17.45
CA GLY A 59 2.14 -1.78 17.22
C GLY A 59 2.54 -1.49 15.76
N LYS A 60 2.29 -2.41 14.82
CA LYS A 60 2.63 -2.25 13.39
C LYS A 60 1.55 -1.51 12.60
N GLN A 61 1.09 -0.38 13.13
CA GLN A 61 0.20 0.53 12.42
C GLN A 61 0.98 1.75 11.96
N GLU A 62 0.70 2.21 10.75
CA GLU A 62 1.36 3.36 10.17
C GLU A 62 0.36 4.27 9.46
N ARG A 63 0.72 5.55 9.44
CA ARG A 63 -0.03 6.59 8.73
C ARG A 63 0.59 6.77 7.36
N PHE A 64 -0.25 6.69 6.34
CA PHE A 64 0.15 6.90 4.96
C PHE A 64 -0.56 8.12 4.38
N LYS A 65 0.20 9.01 3.73
CA LYS A 65 -0.35 10.16 3.03
C LYS A 65 -0.99 9.72 1.72
N VAL A 66 -2.17 10.26 1.43
CA VAL A 66 -2.78 10.18 0.09
C VAL A 66 -2.05 11.18 -0.82
N ILE A 67 -1.41 10.67 -1.86
CA ILE A 67 -0.62 11.48 -2.81
C ILE A 67 -1.35 11.70 -4.13
N ASP A 68 -2.25 10.80 -4.51
CA ASP A 68 -3.00 10.89 -5.76
C ASP A 68 -4.37 10.21 -5.65
N ILE A 69 -5.31 10.64 -6.50
CA ILE A 69 -6.65 10.06 -6.62
C ILE A 69 -6.99 9.95 -8.11
N GLU A 70 -7.16 8.72 -8.57
CA GLU A 70 -7.55 8.39 -9.94
C GLU A 70 -9.04 8.05 -10.00
N ILE A 71 -9.74 8.54 -11.02
CA ILE A 71 -11.10 8.12 -11.35
C ILE A 71 -11.06 7.39 -12.68
N ASP A 72 -11.27 6.07 -12.64
CA ASP A 72 -11.34 5.23 -13.83
C ASP A 72 -12.71 5.41 -14.51
N LEU A 73 -12.72 6.21 -15.58
CA LEU A 73 -13.90 6.48 -16.40
C LEU A 73 -14.15 5.40 -17.47
N LEU A 74 -13.23 4.46 -17.66
CA LEU A 74 -13.38 3.36 -18.63
C LEU A 74 -14.26 2.24 -18.08
N LYS A 75 -14.38 2.13 -16.75
CA LYS A 75 -15.24 1.16 -16.06
C LYS A 75 -16.61 1.74 -15.72
N LYS A 76 -17.62 0.87 -15.67
CA LYS A 76 -19.00 1.20 -15.25
C LYS A 76 -19.45 0.21 -14.15
N PRO A 77 -19.74 0.68 -12.92
CA PRO A 77 -19.59 2.06 -12.45
C PRO A 77 -18.12 2.53 -12.45
N ALA A 78 -17.91 3.85 -12.50
CA ALA A 78 -16.57 4.44 -12.39
C ALA A 78 -15.96 4.05 -11.03
N ILE A 79 -14.68 3.67 -11.04
CA ILE A 79 -13.95 3.26 -9.84
C ILE A 79 -13.03 4.41 -9.44
N THR A 80 -13.08 4.81 -8.17
CA THR A 80 -12.11 5.78 -7.63
C THR A 80 -10.99 5.02 -6.92
N ARG A 81 -9.77 5.15 -7.43
CA ARG A 81 -8.56 4.64 -6.79
C ARG A 81 -7.84 5.76 -6.05
N VAL A 82 -7.32 5.43 -4.88
CA VAL A 82 -6.56 6.36 -4.04
C VAL A 82 -5.17 5.78 -3.87
N PHE A 83 -4.16 6.57 -4.22
CA PHE A 83 -2.77 6.16 -4.11
C PHE A 83 -2.14 6.75 -2.85
N LEU A 84 -1.59 5.86 -2.04
CA LEU A 84 -0.80 6.20 -0.88
C LEU A 84 0.65 6.48 -1.27
N GLU A 85 1.37 7.20 -0.42
CA GLU A 85 2.80 7.42 -0.62
C GLU A 85 3.56 6.09 -0.78
N PRO A 86 4.50 6.01 -1.73
CA PRO A 86 5.22 4.77 -2.01
C PRO A 86 6.12 4.40 -0.84
N ILE A 87 6.34 3.10 -0.67
CA ILE A 87 7.26 2.59 0.34
C ILE A 87 8.31 1.69 -0.30
N THR A 88 9.42 1.49 0.42
CA THR A 88 10.47 0.54 0.05
C THR A 88 10.57 -0.55 1.12
N LEU A 89 10.47 -1.81 0.70
CA LEU A 89 10.70 -2.98 1.53
C LEU A 89 12.03 -3.61 1.14
N ILE A 90 12.89 -3.78 2.13
CA ILE A 90 14.22 -4.38 2.00
C ILE A 90 14.12 -5.85 2.41
N VAL A 91 14.46 -6.77 1.50
CA VAL A 91 14.51 -8.22 1.74
C VAL A 91 15.44 -8.52 2.92
N GLY A 92 15.01 -9.39 3.83
CA GLY A 92 15.73 -9.74 5.06
C GLY A 92 15.53 -8.77 6.23
N GLN A 93 15.17 -7.51 5.98
CA GLN A 93 14.82 -6.55 7.04
C GLN A 93 13.32 -6.47 7.31
N HIS A 94 12.52 -6.52 6.24
CA HIS A 94 11.06 -6.40 6.31
C HIS A 94 10.36 -7.76 6.27
N ASP A 95 11.12 -8.84 6.40
CA ASP A 95 10.59 -10.20 6.37
C ASP A 95 9.68 -10.46 7.57
N ILE A 96 8.48 -10.92 7.28
CA ILE A 96 7.50 -11.39 8.25
C ILE A 96 7.57 -12.92 8.21
N GLY A 97 8.03 -13.50 9.30
CA GLY A 97 8.12 -14.96 9.44
C GLY A 97 6.76 -15.66 9.24
N GLN A 98 6.78 -16.98 9.23
CA GLN A 98 5.56 -17.79 9.23
C GLN A 98 4.86 -17.66 10.59
N LEU A 99 4.09 -16.60 10.78
CA LEU A 99 3.04 -16.56 11.82
C LEU A 99 1.82 -17.35 11.32
#